data_AF-A0A4R4ZGP2-F1
#
_entry.id   AF-A0A4R4ZGP2-F1
#
_cell.length_a   1.000
_cell.length_b   1.000
_cell.length_c   1.000
_cell.angle_alpha   90.00
_cell.angle_beta   90.00
_cell.angle_gamma   90.00
#
_symmetry.space_group_name_H-M   'P 1'
#
loop_
_entity.id
_entity.type
_entity.pdbx_description
1 polymer ?
#
loop_
_entity_poly.entity_id
_entity_poly.type
_entity_poly.pdbx_seq_one_letter_code
_entity_poly.pdbx_strand_id
1 'polypeptide(L)' 'MASDMRLAVLARSTQWELDEAAFELGGGRYTREQRHELADRLTALASELRADADEPLIIDATD' A
#
# COMPACT_ATOMS: atom_id res chain seq x y z
N MET A 1 6.66 -15.75 -2.63
CA MET A 1 5.67 -16.03 -3.70
C MET A 1 4.23 -15.70 -3.29
N ALA A 2 3.63 -16.34 -2.27
CA ALA A 2 2.27 -15.99 -1.84
C ALA A 2 2.20 -14.60 -1.14
N SER A 3 3.27 -14.22 -0.42
CA SER A 3 3.46 -12.88 0.17
C SER A 3 3.51 -11.79 -0.90
N ASP A 4 4.35 -11.97 -1.92
CA ASP A 4 4.57 -11.02 -3.02
C ASP A 4 3.29 -10.76 -3.83
N MET A 5 2.49 -11.81 -4.06
CA MET A 5 1.22 -11.66 -4.78
C MET A 5 0.19 -10.87 -3.96
N ARG A 6 0.11 -11.13 -2.65
CA ARG A 6 -0.76 -10.36 -1.76
C ARG A 6 -0.33 -8.90 -1.69
N LEU A 7 0.97 -8.66 -1.59
CA LEU A 7 1.55 -7.32 -1.58
C LEU A 7 1.27 -6.58 -2.90
N ALA A 8 1.43 -7.24 -4.04
CA ALA A 8 1.14 -6.67 -5.35
C ALA A 8 -0.34 -6.28 -5.49
N VAL A 9 -1.27 -7.13 -5.01
CA VAL A 9 -2.71 -6.83 -5.01
C VAL A 9 -3.02 -5.64 -4.11
N LEU A 10 -2.46 -5.61 -2.90
CA LEU A 10 -2.68 -4.52 -1.95
C LEU A 10 -2.13 -3.20 -2.50
N ALA A 11 -0.90 -3.21 -3.01
CA ALA A 11 -0.27 -2.04 -3.61
C ALA A 11 -1.08 -1.49 -4.80
N ARG A 12 -1.58 -2.38 -5.67
CA ARG A 12 -2.40 -1.97 -6.82
C ARG A 12 -3.75 -1.38 -6.39
N SER A 13 -4.41 -1.97 -5.39
CA SER A 13 -5.66 -1.44 -4.85
C SER A 13 -5.46 -0.05 -4.24
N THR A 14 -4.45 0.10 -3.38
CA THR A 14 -4.14 1.40 -2.76
C THR A 14 -3.78 2.46 -3.79
N GLN A 15 -3.11 2.09 -4.89
CA GLN A 15 -2.83 3.03 -5.98
C GLN A 15 -4.11 3.59 -6.59
N TRP A 16 -5.10 2.75 -6.91
CA TRP A 16 -6.36 3.22 -7.50
C TRP A 16 -7.12 4.15 -6.56
N GLU A 17 -7.10 3.88 -5.27
CA GLU A 17 -7.76 4.75 -4.29
C GLU A 17 -7.05 6.10 -4.13
N LEU A 18 -5.72 6.13 -4.24
CA LEU A 18 -4.97 7.37 -4.28
C LEU A 18 -5.33 8.19 -5.53
N ASP A 19 -5.46 7.53 -6.69
CA ASP A 19 -5.86 8.18 -7.94
C ASP A 19 -7.27 8.78 -7.83
N GLU A 20 -8.22 8.03 -7.25
CA GLU A 20 -9.59 8.52 -6.99
C GLU A 20 -9.61 9.66 -5.97
N ALA A 21 -8.86 9.53 -4.88
CA ALA A 21 -8.76 10.57 -3.87
C ALA A 21 -8.18 11.87 -4.44
N ALA A 22 -7.15 11.79 -5.28
CA ALA A 22 -6.56 12.95 -5.93
C ALA A 22 -7.57 13.67 -6.83
N PHE A 23 -8.36 12.91 -7.58
CA PHE A 23 -9.44 13.45 -8.42
C PHE A 23 -10.54 14.13 -7.59
N GLU A 24 -11.06 13.45 -6.57
CA GLU A 24 -12.16 13.96 -5.73
C GLU A 24 -11.74 15.13 -4.83
N LEU A 25 -10.47 15.16 -4.37
CA LEU A 25 -9.88 16.29 -3.64
C LEU A 25 -9.83 17.54 -4.52
N GLY A 26 -9.39 17.40 -5.77
CA GLY A 26 -9.41 18.49 -6.76
C GLY A 26 -10.83 18.98 -7.05
N GLY A 27 -11.82 18.09 -6.94
CA GLY A 27 -13.25 18.39 -7.08
C GLY A 27 -13.95 18.90 -5.81
N GLY A 28 -13.27 18.94 -4.66
CA GLY A 28 -13.85 19.38 -3.39
C GLY A 28 -14.91 18.45 -2.78
N ARG A 29 -14.96 17.18 -3.21
CA ARG A 29 -15.98 16.20 -2.80
C ARG A 29 -15.44 15.11 -1.86
N TYR A 30 -14.15 15.14 -1.55
CA TYR A 30 -13.51 14.14 -0.69
C TYR A 30 -13.75 14.42 0.80
N THR A 31 -14.50 13.55 1.47
CA THR A 31 -14.97 13.77 2.84
C THR A 31 -13.87 13.52 3.87
N ARG A 32 -14.14 13.86 5.14
CA ARG A 32 -13.24 13.53 6.25
C ARG A 32 -13.18 12.02 6.49
N GLU A 33 -14.31 11.33 6.37
CA GLU A 33 -14.39 9.88 6.55
C GLU A 33 -13.57 9.16 5.48
N GLN A 34 -13.70 9.55 4.22
CA GLN A 34 -12.89 9.01 3.11
C GLN A 34 -11.39 9.23 3.33
N ARG A 35 -10.99 10.39 3.87
CA ARG A 35 -9.59 10.66 4.26
C ARG A 35 -9.08 9.71 5.33
N HIS A 36 -9.90 9.38 6.34
CA HIS A 36 -9.52 8.43 7.37
C HIS A 36 -9.43 7.01 6.80
N GLU A 37 -10.38 6.59 5.97
CA GLU A 37 -10.37 5.27 5.34
C GLU A 37 -9.12 5.06 4.45
N LEU A 38 -8.77 6.06 3.64
CA LEU A 38 -7.54 6.03 2.85
C LEU A 38 -6.29 5.95 3.73
N ALA A 39 -6.25 6.68 4.85
CA ALA A 39 -5.13 6.62 5.79
C ALA A 39 -4.97 5.24 6.43
N ASP A 40 -6.08 4.58 6.78
CA ASP A 40 -6.06 3.22 7.35
C ASP A 40 -5.51 2.21 6.33
N ARG A 41 -5.93 2.32 5.06
CA ARG A 41 -5.43 1.45 3.98
C ARG A 41 -3.96 1.67 3.67
N LEU A 42 -3.50 2.93 3.67
CA LEU A 42 -2.08 3.26 3.54
C LEU A 42 -1.26 2.70 4.71
N THR A 43 -1.80 2.72 5.93
CA THR A 43 -1.16 2.14 7.11
C THR A 43 -1.04 0.62 7.01
N ALA A 44 -2.07 -0.05 6.49
CA ALA A 44 -2.03 -1.49 6.23
C ALA A 44 -0.97 -1.84 5.18
N LEU A 45 -0.95 -1.14 4.03
CA LEU A 45 0.07 -1.33 3.00
C LEU A 45 1.48 -1.09 3.53
N ALA A 46 1.68 -0.02 4.32
CA ALA A 46 2.96 0.29 4.91
C ALA A 46 3.43 -0.78 5.91
N SER A 47 2.50 -1.46 6.60
CA SER A 47 2.83 -2.57 7.49
C SER A 47 3.31 -3.78 6.68
N GLU A 48 2.59 -4.15 5.61
CA GLU A 48 2.95 -5.28 4.75
C GLU A 48 4.28 -5.05 4.02
N LEU A 49 4.54 -3.84 3.53
CA LEU A 49 5.82 -3.48 2.90
C LEU A 49 7.03 -3.61 3.84
N ARG A 50 6.83 -3.40 5.14
CA ARG A 50 7.90 -3.50 6.15
C ARG A 50 8.07 -4.91 6.68
N ALA A 51 7.01 -5.72 6.69
CA ALA A 51 7.05 -7.09 7.18
C ALA A 51 8.09 -7.95 6.42
N ASP A 52 8.26 -7.71 5.12
CA ASP A 52 9.26 -8.39 4.28
C ASP A 52 10.70 -7.86 4.50
N ALA A 53 10.86 -6.63 5.00
CA ALA A 53 12.17 -6.03 5.26
C ALA A 53 12.84 -6.54 6.56
N ASP A 54 12.05 -7.12 7.47
CA ASP A 54 12.53 -7.73 8.71
C ASP A 54 12.93 -9.20 8.54
N GLU A 55 12.69 -9.80 7.37
CA GLU A 55 13.24 -11.11 7.02
C GLU A 55 14.67 -10.90 6.49
N PRO A 56 15.71 -11.50 7.11
CA PRO A 56 17.07 -11.30 6.66
C PRO A 56 17.19 -11.77 5.21
N LEU A 57 17.53 -10.84 4.31
CA LEU A 57 17.96 -11.13 2.96
C LEU A 57 19.17 -12.07 3.04
N ILE A 58 18.94 -13.38 2.99
CA ILE A 58 19.99 -14.36 2.76
C ILE A 58 20.41 -14.19 1.31
N ILE A 59 21.36 -13.29 1.08
CA ILE A 59 22.10 -13.24 -0.15
C ILE A 59 23.11 -14.39 -0.09
N ASP A 60 22.74 -15.54 -0.64
CA ASP A 60 23.73 -16.55 -1.01
C ASP A 60 24.60 -15.95 -2.13
N ALA A 61 25.64 -15.24 -1.73
CA ALA A 61 26.77 -14.92 -2.58
C ALA A 61 27.44 -16.26 -2.94
N THR A 62 26.99 -16.85 -4.04
CA THR A 62 27.67 -18.01 -4.63
C THR A 62 28.73 -17.46 -5.59
N ASP A 63 29.98 -17.84 -5.33
CA ASP A 63 31.22 -17.58 -6.08
C ASP A 63 31.10 -17.85 -7.60
#